data_AF-A0A848XLG8-F1
#
_entry.id   AF-A0A848XLG8-F1
#
_cell.length_a   1.000
_cell.length_b   1.000
_cell.length_c   1.000
_cell.angle_alpha   90.00
_cell.angle_beta   90.00
_cell.angle_gamma   90.00
#
_symmetry.space_group_name_H-M   'P 1'
#
loop_
_entity.id
_entity.type
_entity.pdbx_description
1 polymer ?
#
loop_
_entity_poly.entity_id
_entity_poly.type
_entity_poly.pdbx_seq_one_letter_code
_entity_poly.pdbx_strand_id
1 'polypeptide(L)'
;MARHNREGSGADQRGFEYGVSYQPDWLKLVKVTRQLESGRQSTKTLFRNPNGPEAEPGERVRTRIVSADQSLDFEVALTDPSCAVKRVRIAYELPGENGRTEEVEFTLESEDV
;
A
#
# COMPACT_ATOMS: atom_id res chain seq x y z
N MET A 1 18.26 14.23 3.79
CA MET A 1 18.01 13.20 4.83
C MET A 1 16.63 12.63 4.58
N ALA A 2 16.48 11.31 4.52
CA ALA A 2 15.16 10.70 4.43
C ALA A 2 14.34 11.06 5.68
N ARG A 3 13.08 11.49 5.51
CA ARG A 3 12.22 11.86 6.63
C ARG A 3 11.83 10.63 7.44
N HIS A 4 11.39 10.83 8.66
CA HIS A 4 10.73 9.76 9.40
C HIS A 4 9.46 9.35 8.68
N ASN A 5 9.10 8.06 8.81
CA ASN A 5 7.80 7.60 8.32
C ASN A 5 6.69 8.40 8.98
N ARG A 6 5.65 8.69 8.21
CA ARG A 6 4.35 9.14 8.71
C ARG A 6 3.40 7.95 8.74
N GLU A 7 2.33 8.10 9.52
CA GLU A 7 1.28 7.09 9.63
C GLU A 7 0.01 7.58 8.93
N GLY A 8 -0.73 6.63 8.39
CA GLY A 8 -2.02 6.83 7.74
C GLY A 8 -2.86 5.57 7.87
N SER A 9 -4.12 5.65 7.50
CA SER A 9 -5.03 4.50 7.54
C SER A 9 -6.12 4.59 6.48
N GLY A 10 -6.80 3.47 6.27
CA GLY A 10 -8.05 3.41 5.55
C GLY A 10 -8.58 1.99 5.47
N ALA A 11 -9.79 1.87 4.91
CA ALA A 11 -10.49 0.60 4.81
C ALA A 11 -10.69 0.14 3.37
N ASP A 12 -10.69 -1.16 3.13
CA ASP A 12 -10.93 -1.74 1.82
C ASP A 12 -12.42 -1.81 1.44
N GLN A 13 -12.76 -2.56 0.39
CA GLN A 13 -14.13 -2.75 -0.09
C GLN A 13 -15.00 -3.58 0.85
N ARG A 14 -14.39 -4.43 1.69
CA ARG A 14 -15.06 -5.30 2.65
C ARG A 14 -15.12 -4.67 4.05
N GLY A 15 -14.46 -3.53 4.24
CA GLY A 15 -14.47 -2.77 5.50
C GLY A 15 -13.35 -3.16 6.45
N PHE A 16 -12.37 -3.98 6.02
CA PHE A 16 -11.19 -4.24 6.85
C PHE A 16 -10.33 -2.99 6.94
N GLU A 17 -9.86 -2.68 8.14
CA GLU A 17 -9.00 -1.53 8.41
C GLU A 17 -7.53 -1.85 8.16
N TYR A 18 -6.80 -0.88 7.63
CA TYR A 18 -5.38 -0.98 7.35
C TYR A 18 -4.64 0.24 7.92
N GLY A 19 -3.51 -0.01 8.55
CA GLY A 19 -2.49 0.98 8.86
C GLY A 19 -1.43 1.05 7.76
N VAL A 20 -0.98 2.26 7.44
CA VAL A 20 0.06 2.53 6.44
C VAL A 20 1.15 3.39 7.09
N SER A 21 2.34 2.84 7.26
CA SER A 21 3.54 3.59 7.62
C SER A 21 4.32 3.89 6.36
N TYR A 22 4.61 5.16 6.06
CA TYR A 22 5.12 5.57 4.75
C TYR A 22 6.11 6.72 4.78
N GLN A 23 6.98 6.77 3.77
CA GLN A 23 7.82 7.93 3.48
C GLN A 23 7.01 9.00 2.71
N PRO A 24 6.80 10.20 3.28
CA PRO A 24 5.87 11.19 2.74
C PRO A 24 6.34 11.84 1.43
N ASP A 25 7.64 11.81 1.15
CA ASP A 25 8.23 12.44 -0.03
C ASP A 25 8.16 11.55 -1.28
N TRP A 26 7.86 10.25 -1.11
CA TRP A 26 7.68 9.33 -2.25
C TRP A 26 6.24 8.84 -2.38
N LEU A 27 5.59 8.40 -1.29
CA LEU A 27 4.27 7.78 -1.39
C LEU A 27 3.18 8.83 -1.55
N LYS A 28 2.44 8.77 -2.66
CA LYS A 28 1.26 9.61 -2.89
C LYS A 28 -0.03 8.88 -2.54
N LEU A 29 -0.17 7.63 -2.94
CA LEU A 29 -1.37 6.86 -2.64
C LEU A 29 -1.11 5.36 -2.59
N VAL A 30 -1.99 4.66 -1.90
CA VAL A 30 -2.10 3.20 -1.86
C VAL A 30 -3.47 2.81 -2.39
N LYS A 31 -3.51 1.91 -3.36
CA LYS A 31 -4.73 1.23 -3.79
C LYS A 31 -4.70 -0.22 -3.31
N VAL A 32 -5.87 -0.74 -3.00
CA VAL A 32 -6.11 -2.15 -2.71
C VAL A 32 -7.07 -2.72 -3.73
N THR A 33 -6.69 -3.84 -4.35
CA THR A 33 -7.51 -4.59 -5.30
C THR A 33 -7.82 -5.96 -4.71
N ARG A 34 -9.10 -6.32 -4.69
CA ARG A 34 -9.61 -7.59 -4.19
C ARG A 34 -10.53 -8.25 -5.21
N GLN A 35 -10.61 -9.57 -5.18
CA GLN A 35 -11.74 -10.28 -5.79
C GLN A 35 -12.95 -10.20 -4.87
N LEU A 36 -14.09 -9.79 -5.42
CA LEU A 36 -15.38 -9.82 -4.72
C LEU A 36 -16.03 -11.20 -4.89
N GLU A 37 -17.01 -11.52 -4.04
CA GLU A 37 -17.80 -12.77 -4.12
C GLU A 37 -18.46 -12.99 -5.48
N SER A 38 -18.75 -11.91 -6.21
CA SER A 38 -19.25 -11.95 -7.59
C SER A 38 -18.23 -12.43 -8.64
N GLY A 39 -16.98 -12.70 -8.25
CA GLY A 39 -15.86 -13.02 -9.14
C GLY A 39 -15.25 -11.81 -9.83
N ARG A 40 -15.78 -10.60 -9.61
CA ARG A 40 -15.23 -9.35 -10.14
C ARG A 40 -14.06 -8.86 -9.29
N GLN A 41 -13.02 -8.36 -9.94
CA GLN A 41 -12.01 -7.55 -9.26
C GLN A 41 -12.55 -6.14 -8.99
N SER A 42 -12.26 -5.64 -7.80
CA SER A 42 -12.57 -4.27 -7.41
C SER A 42 -11.34 -3.61 -6.82
N THR A 43 -11.06 -2.37 -7.23
CA THR A 43 -9.94 -1.55 -6.74
C THR A 43 -10.50 -0.36 -5.98
N LYS A 44 -9.94 -0.08 -4.80
CA LYS A 44 -10.29 1.06 -3.96
C LYS A 44 -9.01 1.78 -3.54
N THR A 45 -9.04 3.10 -3.48
CA THR A 45 -7.97 3.86 -2.82
C THR A 45 -8.05 3.56 -1.32
N LEU A 46 -7.02 2.89 -0.82
CA LEU A 46 -6.90 2.55 0.59
C LEU A 46 -6.45 3.78 1.39
N PHE A 47 -5.42 4.47 0.88
CA PHE A 47 -4.85 5.63 1.52
C PHE A 47 -4.40 6.64 0.45
N ARG A 48 -4.54 7.93 0.75
CA ARG A 48 -3.94 9.01 -0.02
C ARG A 48 -3.17 9.89 0.95
N ASN A 49 -1.89 10.12 0.64
CA ASN A 49 -1.08 11.07 1.39
C ASN A 49 -1.75 12.44 1.30
N PRO A 50 -2.22 13.01 2.44
CA PRO A 50 -2.96 14.27 2.43
C PRO A 50 -2.07 15.45 2.05
N ASN A 51 -0.76 15.28 2.17
CA ASN A 51 0.24 16.28 1.84
C ASN A 51 1.01 15.83 0.58
N GLY A 52 1.41 16.77 -0.26
CA GLY A 52 2.35 16.47 -1.34
C GLY A 52 3.76 16.17 -0.79
N PRO A 53 4.68 15.71 -1.66
CA PRO A 53 6.09 15.65 -1.30
C PRO A 53 6.59 17.06 -0.95
N GLU A 54 7.33 17.18 0.15
CA GLU A 54 7.92 18.46 0.59
C GLU A 54 9.42 18.53 0.25
N ALA A 55 10.03 17.39 -0.05
CA ALA A 55 11.42 17.24 -0.48
C ALA A 55 11.55 16.10 -1.50
N GLU A 56 12.76 15.91 -2.04
CA GLU A 56 13.07 14.70 -2.79
C GLU A 56 13.07 13.47 -1.88
N PRO A 57 12.57 12.31 -2.35
CA PRO A 57 12.72 11.04 -1.67
C PRO A 57 14.16 10.75 -1.27
N GLY A 58 14.36 10.10 -0.12
CA GLY A 58 15.66 9.52 0.20
C GLY A 58 16.00 8.35 -0.73
N GLU A 59 17.30 8.02 -0.82
CA GLU A 59 17.80 6.90 -1.64
C GLU A 59 17.10 5.56 -1.36
N ARG A 60 16.62 5.38 -0.13
CA ARG A 60 15.83 4.24 0.29
C ARG A 60 14.55 4.70 0.97
N VAL A 61 13.41 4.29 0.42
CA VAL A 61 12.09 4.53 0.99
C VAL A 61 11.49 3.23 1.52
N ARG A 62 10.67 3.34 2.57
CA ARG A 62 9.99 2.20 3.20
C ARG A 62 8.51 2.47 3.31
N THR A 63 7.72 1.46 3.01
CA THR A 63 6.27 1.48 3.23
C THR A 63 5.86 0.16 3.87
N ARG A 64 5.18 0.23 5.01
CA ARG A 64 4.62 -0.91 5.72
C ARG A 64 3.10 -0.81 5.70
N ILE A 65 2.44 -1.92 5.41
CA ILE A 65 0.98 -2.05 5.43
C ILE A 65 0.62 -3.16 6.42
N VAL A 66 -0.31 -2.86 7.32
CA VAL A 66 -0.77 -3.78 8.36
C VAL A 66 -2.29 -3.79 8.37
N SER A 67 -2.90 -4.98 8.47
CA SER A 67 -4.32 -5.15 8.82
C SER A 67 -4.43 -6.23 9.88
N ALA A 68 -4.70 -5.80 11.13
CA ALA A 68 -4.73 -6.70 12.29
C ALA A 68 -5.84 -7.75 12.17
N ASP A 69 -7.02 -7.35 11.70
CA ASP A 69 -8.19 -8.23 11.52
C ASP A 69 -7.93 -9.39 10.57
N GLN A 70 -6.95 -9.23 9.67
CA GLN A 70 -6.61 -10.19 8.63
C GLN A 70 -5.24 -10.85 8.87
N SER A 71 -4.56 -10.52 9.97
CA SER A 71 -3.17 -10.93 10.23
C SER A 71 -2.22 -10.61 9.05
N LEU A 72 -2.49 -9.50 8.35
CA LEU A 72 -1.66 -9.01 7.25
C LEU A 72 -0.65 -8.02 7.79
N ASP A 73 0.63 -8.25 7.51
CA ASP A 73 1.71 -7.35 7.91
C ASP A 73 2.91 -7.52 6.96
N PHE A 74 3.18 -6.51 6.14
CA PHE A 74 4.37 -6.51 5.29
C PHE A 74 5.00 -5.13 5.18
N GLU A 75 6.31 -5.12 4.95
CA GLU A 75 7.08 -3.92 4.63
C GLU A 75 7.79 -4.11 3.29
N VAL A 76 7.73 -3.08 2.43
CA VAL A 76 8.54 -2.97 1.22
C VAL A 76 9.55 -1.86 1.41
N ALA A 77 10.81 -2.16 1.07
CA ALA A 77 11.86 -1.17 0.98
C ALA A 77 12.30 -1.04 -0.49
N LEU A 78 12.25 0.18 -1.02
CA LEU A 78 12.68 0.51 -2.36
C LEU A 78 13.95 1.35 -2.28
N THR A 79 15.01 0.93 -2.96
CA THR A 79 16.20 1.74 -3.19
C THR A 79 16.23 2.15 -4.66
N ASP A 80 16.15 3.45 -4.92
CA ASP A 80 16.05 4.00 -6.27
C ASP A 80 16.82 5.33 -6.38
N PRO A 81 18.14 5.28 -6.61
CA PRO A 81 18.98 6.48 -6.71
C PRO A 81 18.58 7.42 -7.85
N SER A 82 17.84 6.95 -8.85
CA SER A 82 17.39 7.75 -9.99
C SER A 82 15.99 8.32 -9.82
N CYS A 83 15.29 8.01 -8.72
CA CYS A 83 13.92 8.44 -8.46
C CYS A 83 12.96 8.18 -9.65
N ALA A 84 13.16 7.06 -10.36
CA ALA A 84 12.45 6.70 -11.58
C ALA A 84 11.26 5.76 -11.34
N VAL A 85 11.23 5.04 -10.22
CA VAL A 85 10.16 4.09 -9.91
C VAL A 85 8.89 4.83 -9.51
N LYS A 86 7.85 4.69 -10.33
CA LYS A 86 6.56 5.36 -10.14
C LYS A 86 5.51 4.54 -9.42
N ARG A 87 5.66 3.21 -9.48
CA ARG A 87 4.66 2.27 -8.99
C ARG A 87 5.30 0.97 -8.51
N VAL A 88 4.79 0.42 -7.42
CA VAL A 88 5.05 -0.95 -6.94
C VAL A 88 3.72 -1.67 -6.80
N ARG A 89 3.62 -2.90 -7.31
CA ARG A 89 2.46 -3.78 -7.12
C ARG A 89 2.89 -5.00 -6.31
N ILE A 90 2.14 -5.31 -5.26
CA ILE A 90 2.38 -6.43 -4.36
C ILE A 90 1.12 -7.29 -4.36
N ALA A 91 1.24 -8.54 -4.77
CA ALA A 91 0.20 -9.55 -4.56
C ALA A 91 0.48 -10.25 -3.22
N TYR A 92 -0.49 -10.22 -2.30
CA TYR A 92 -0.39 -10.82 -0.97
C TYR A 92 -1.45 -11.90 -0.82
N GLU A 93 -1.03 -13.13 -0.51
CA GLU A 93 -1.94 -14.24 -0.25
C GLU A 93 -2.41 -14.24 1.21
N LEU A 94 -3.72 -14.24 1.41
CA LEU A 94 -4.38 -14.42 2.69
C LEU A 94 -4.99 -15.82 2.81
N PRO A 95 -5.03 -16.40 4.02
CA PRO A 95 -5.85 -17.56 4.28
C PRO A 95 -7.33 -17.18 4.12
N GLY A 96 -8.02 -17.82 3.19
CA GLY A 96 -9.45 -17.66 2.98
C GLY A 96 -10.28 -18.74 3.68
N GLU A 97 -11.59 -18.68 3.51
CA GLU A 97 -12.50 -19.68 4.05
C GLU A 97 -12.33 -21.04 3.35
N ASN A 98 -12.57 -22.13 4.08
CA ASN A 98 -12.58 -23.50 3.57
C ASN A 98 -11.26 -23.96 2.92
N GLY A 99 -10.12 -23.43 3.37
CA GLY A 99 -8.79 -23.84 2.91
C GLY A 99 -8.40 -23.29 1.54
N ARG A 100 -9.16 -22.34 0.99
CA ARG A 100 -8.77 -21.57 -0.20
C ARG A 100 -7.92 -20.39 0.21
N THR A 101 -7.01 -19.95 -0.65
CA THR A 101 -6.31 -18.67 -0.47
C THR A 101 -7.07 -17.56 -1.20
N GLU A 102 -6.99 -16.35 -0.66
CA GLU A 102 -7.46 -15.12 -1.31
C GLU A 102 -6.26 -14.24 -1.63
N GLU A 103 -6.15 -13.76 -2.86
CA GLU A 103 -5.13 -12.76 -3.23
C GLU A 103 -5.67 -11.34 -3.04
N VAL A 104 -4.89 -10.51 -2.34
CA VAL A 104 -5.10 -9.08 -2.20
C VAL A 104 -3.92 -8.36 -2.83
N GLU A 105 -4.19 -7.50 -3.81
CA GLU A 105 -3.14 -6.74 -4.47
C GLU A 105 -3.07 -5.30 -3.93
N PHE A 106 -1.88 -4.85 -3.57
CA PHE A 106 -1.60 -3.48 -3.17
C PHE A 106 -0.82 -2.78 -4.28
N THR A 107 -1.26 -1.59 -4.66
CA THR A 107 -0.52 -0.72 -5.57
C THR A 107 -0.08 0.53 -4.82
N LEU A 108 1.23 0.72 -4.68
CA LEU A 108 1.85 1.93 -4.14
C LEU A 108 2.23 2.82 -5.31
N GLU A 109 1.80 4.09 -5.32
CA GLU A 109 2.12 5.04 -6.40
C GLU A 109 2.76 6.31 -5.85
N SER A 110 3.75 6.84 -6.58
CA SER A 110 4.39 8.11 -6.27
C SER A 110 3.71 9.33 -6.91
N GLU A 111 2.86 9.11 -7.91
CA GLU A 111 2.11 10.15 -8.61
C GLU A 111 0.71 9.63 -9.01
N ASP A 112 -0.19 10.55 -9.41
CA ASP A 112 -1.46 10.10 -9.99
C ASP A 112 -1.14 9.68 -11.45
N VAL A 113 -1.56 8.48 -11.84
CA VAL A 113 -1.34 7.93 -13.20
C VAL A 113 -2.57 8.14 -14.06
#